data_AF-A0AAX2IT34-F1
#
_entry.id   AF-A0AAX2IT34-F1
#
_cell.length_a   1.000
_cell.length_b   1.000
_cell.length_c   1.000
_cell.angle_alpha   90.00
_cell.angle_beta   90.00
_cell.angle_gamma   90.00
#
_symmetry.space_group_name_H-M   'P 1'
#
loop_
_entity.id
_entity.type
_entity.pdbx_description
1 polymer ?
#
loop_
_entity_poly.entity_id
_entity_poly.type
_entity_poly.pdbx_seq_one_letter_code
_entity_poly.pdbx_strand_id
1 'polypeptide(L)'
;MITYMAKKIQQNSFFQIVLVGLFWLASELLLKLVKLPLSGGILGLGIVLLLLATNRLKLNRIRRGAELLLANMLLFFIPGVLAILEHQEFIGLLGLKILFIILLSTITVMLVTALVVDYCYRWRTHHAKQHSL
;
A
#
# COMPACT_ATOMS: atom_id res chain seq x y z
N MET A 1 -24.11 -13.16 26.09
CA MET A 1 -25.19 -12.73 25.16
C MET A 1 -24.89 -11.39 24.47
N ILE A 2 -24.40 -10.37 25.19
CA ILE A 2 -24.08 -9.03 24.65
C ILE A 2 -22.93 -9.06 23.62
N THR A 3 -21.95 -9.95 23.79
CA THR A 3 -20.81 -10.10 22.86
C THR A 3 -21.19 -10.71 21.50
N TYR A 4 -22.35 -11.38 21.41
CA TYR A 4 -22.83 -11.97 20.15
C TYR A 4 -23.47 -10.93 19.22
N MET A 5 -24.10 -9.88 19.76
CA MET A 5 -24.68 -8.80 18.95
C MET A 5 -23.62 -7.87 18.34
N ALA A 6 -22.49 -7.64 19.02
CA ALA A 6 -21.37 -6.88 18.45
C ALA A 6 -20.78 -7.55 17.20
N LYS A 7 -20.96 -8.88 17.07
CA LYS A 7 -20.54 -9.68 15.93
C LYS A 7 -21.47 -9.52 14.71
N LYS A 8 -22.72 -9.11 14.92
CA LYS A 8 -23.74 -8.92 13.85
C LYS A 8 -23.55 -7.62 13.06
N ILE A 9 -22.80 -6.66 13.61
CA ILE A 9 -22.36 -5.44 12.91
C ILE A 9 -21.25 -5.74 11.88
N GLN A 10 -20.65 -6.94 11.89
CA GLN A 10 -19.63 -7.37 10.90
C GLN A 10 -20.17 -7.58 9.46
N GLN A 11 -21.45 -7.30 9.18
CA GLN A 11 -22.05 -7.65 7.88
C GLN A 11 -22.06 -6.52 6.85
N ASN A 12 -21.86 -5.26 7.24
CA ASN A 12 -21.82 -4.15 6.28
C ASN A 12 -20.38 -3.82 5.88
N SER A 13 -19.99 -4.22 4.68
CA SER A 13 -18.78 -3.73 3.99
C SER A 13 -18.64 -2.22 4.03
N PHE A 14 -19.76 -1.50 4.14
CA PHE A 14 -19.83 -0.06 4.35
C PHE A 14 -19.09 0.42 5.60
N PHE A 15 -19.20 -0.28 6.74
CA PHE A 15 -18.52 0.11 7.98
C PHE A 15 -17.00 -0.05 7.86
N GLN A 16 -16.54 -1.04 7.09
CA GLN A 16 -15.10 -1.24 6.85
C GLN A 16 -14.52 -0.12 5.97
N ILE A 17 -15.26 0.28 4.94
CA ILE A 17 -14.87 1.40 4.05
C ILE A 17 -14.83 2.71 4.86
N VAL A 18 -15.85 2.97 5.70
CA VAL A 18 -15.87 4.13 6.60
C VAL A 18 -14.71 4.09 7.57
N LEU A 19 -14.37 2.93 8.16
CA LEU A 19 -13.25 2.80 9.07
C LEU A 19 -11.91 3.11 8.39
N VAL A 20 -11.69 2.60 7.17
CA VAL A 20 -10.49 2.92 6.36
C VAL A 20 -10.44 4.42 6.02
N GLY A 21 -11.57 5.02 5.65
CA GLY A 21 -11.66 6.47 5.42
C GLY A 21 -11.37 7.29 6.68
N LEU A 22 -11.80 6.82 7.85
CA LEU A 22 -11.55 7.47 9.13
C LEU A 22 -10.08 7.36 9.55
N PHE A 23 -9.43 6.23 9.27
CA PHE A 23 -7.99 6.07 9.42
C PHE A 23 -7.21 6.98 8.47
N TRP A 24 -7.66 7.14 7.23
CA TRP A 24 -7.07 8.08 6.28
C TRP A 24 -7.16 9.52 6.81
N LEU A 25 -8.36 9.96 7.23
CA LEU A 25 -8.57 11.29 7.80
C LEU A 25 -7.70 11.52 9.05
N ALA A 26 -7.65 10.55 9.96
CA ALA A 26 -6.78 10.63 11.14
C ALA A 26 -5.31 10.76 10.75
N SER A 27 -4.87 10.02 9.72
CA SER A 27 -3.50 10.10 9.20
C SER A 27 -3.20 11.46 8.57
N GLU A 28 -4.16 12.05 7.87
CA GLU A 28 -4.04 13.36 7.23
C GLU A 28 -4.00 14.50 8.26
N LEU A 29 -4.82 14.42 9.32
CA LEU A 29 -4.76 15.34 10.46
C LEU A 29 -3.42 15.23 11.20
N LEU A 30 -2.93 14.01 11.41
CA LEU A 30 -1.61 13.78 12.00
C LEU A 30 -0.48 14.37 11.12
N LEU A 31 -0.54 14.19 9.81
CA LEU A 31 0.43 14.79 8.88
C LEU A 31 0.42 16.32 8.89
N LYS A 32 -0.77 16.92 8.97
CA LYS A 32 -0.91 18.38 9.10
C LYS A 32 -0.30 18.90 10.40
N LEU A 33 -0.44 18.17 11.50
CA LEU A 33 0.20 18.52 12.77
C LEU A 33 1.73 18.35 12.73
N VAL A 34 2.23 17.28 12.11
CA VAL A 34 3.66 16.95 12.11
C VAL A 34 4.42 17.60 10.94
N LYS A 35 3.73 18.26 9.98
CA LYS A 35 4.32 18.92 8.79
C LYS A 35 5.24 17.99 7.96
N LEU A 36 4.96 16.70 7.90
CA LEU A 36 5.72 15.79 7.04
C LEU A 36 5.20 15.85 5.59
N PRO A 37 6.09 15.93 4.57
CA PRO A 37 5.72 15.90 3.16
C PRO A 37 5.38 14.47 2.68
N LEU A 38 4.57 13.75 3.46
CA LEU A 38 4.11 12.39 3.12
C LEU A 38 2.63 12.43 2.72
N SER A 39 2.26 11.59 1.75
CA SER A 39 0.86 11.39 1.40
C SER A 39 0.12 10.68 2.54
N GLY A 40 -1.12 11.12 2.82
CA GLY A 40 -2.01 10.50 3.80
C GLY A 40 -2.17 8.99 3.62
N GLY A 41 -2.10 8.50 2.37
CA GLY A 41 -2.16 7.07 2.07
C GLY A 41 -0.98 6.26 2.61
N ILE A 42 0.24 6.84 2.62
CA ILE A 42 1.45 6.15 3.11
C ILE A 42 1.38 6.00 4.64
N LEU A 43 0.97 7.05 5.35
CA LEU A 43 0.74 6.94 6.78
C LEU A 43 -0.45 6.04 7.12
N GLY A 44 -1.54 6.13 6.37
CA GLY A 44 -2.70 5.25 6.55
C GLY A 44 -2.32 3.78 6.42
N LEU A 45 -1.49 3.44 5.42
CA LEU A 45 -0.92 2.11 5.26
C LEU A 45 -0.09 1.71 6.50
N GLY A 46 0.80 2.59 6.96
CA GLY A 46 1.64 2.35 8.14
C GLY A 46 0.81 2.09 9.42
N ILE A 47 -0.22 2.88 9.67
CA ILE A 47 -1.09 2.74 10.84
C ILE A 47 -1.89 1.44 10.78
N VAL A 48 -2.48 1.12 9.64
CA VAL A 48 -3.21 -0.15 9.45
C VAL A 48 -2.27 -1.34 9.65
N LEU A 49 -1.04 -1.25 9.14
CA LEU A 49 -0.02 -2.28 9.30
C LEU A 49 0.40 -2.43 10.76
N LEU A 50 0.59 -1.35 11.51
CA LEU A 50 0.88 -1.38 12.95
C LEU A 50 -0.28 -2.00 13.76
N LEU A 51 -1.52 -1.68 13.43
CA LEU A 51 -2.70 -2.27 14.09
C LEU A 51 -2.85 -3.75 13.79
N LEU A 52 -2.46 -4.18 12.59
CA LEU A 52 -2.41 -5.59 12.19
C LEU A 52 -1.27 -6.32 12.92
N ALA A 53 -0.09 -5.71 13.01
CA ALA A 53 1.07 -6.24 13.73
C ALA A 53 0.79 -6.37 15.24
N THR A 54 0.07 -5.41 15.84
CA THR A 54 -0.34 -5.44 17.26
C THR A 54 -1.53 -6.40 17.49
N ASN A 55 -2.00 -7.11 16.46
CA ASN A 55 -3.13 -8.06 16.50
C ASN A 55 -4.45 -7.45 17.04
N ARG A 56 -4.54 -6.11 17.08
CA ARG A 56 -5.71 -5.35 17.51
C ARG A 56 -6.80 -5.38 16.43
N LEU A 57 -6.40 -5.44 15.15
CA LEU A 57 -7.30 -5.72 14.03
C LEU A 57 -7.08 -7.13 13.49
N LYS A 58 -8.19 -7.87 13.32
CA LYS A 58 -8.20 -9.15 12.60
C LYS A 58 -8.21 -8.89 11.10
N LEU A 59 -7.29 -9.53 10.36
CA LEU A 59 -7.21 -9.46 8.90
C LEU A 59 -8.56 -9.72 8.20
N ASN A 60 -9.32 -10.70 8.69
CA ASN A 60 -10.67 -11.03 8.17
C ASN A 60 -11.67 -9.86 8.21
N ARG A 61 -11.44 -8.84 9.06
CA ARG A 61 -12.31 -7.66 9.16
C ARG A 61 -11.97 -6.55 8.18
N ILE A 62 -10.79 -6.56 7.54
CA ILE A 62 -10.44 -5.55 6.53
C ILE A 62 -10.58 -6.16 5.13
N ARG A 63 -10.33 -7.47 5.02
CA ARG A 63 -10.28 -8.21 3.76
C ARG A 63 -11.53 -8.02 2.89
N ARG A 64 -12.75 -8.13 3.46
CA ARG A 64 -13.99 -7.98 2.68
C ARG A 64 -14.17 -6.58 2.08
N GLY A 65 -13.87 -5.53 2.86
CA GLY A 65 -13.95 -4.14 2.40
C GLY A 65 -12.87 -3.84 1.35
N ALA A 66 -11.66 -4.34 1.56
CA ALA A 66 -10.58 -4.25 0.59
C ALA A 66 -10.92 -4.98 -0.72
N GLU A 67 -11.45 -6.21 -0.66
CA GLU A 67 -11.88 -6.98 -1.84
C GLU A 67 -12.97 -6.24 -2.63
N LEU A 68 -13.91 -5.56 -1.96
CA LEU A 68 -14.93 -4.76 -2.64
C LEU A 68 -14.37 -3.49 -3.28
N LEU A 69 -13.45 -2.79 -2.63
CA LEU A 69 -12.75 -1.64 -3.24
C LEU A 69 -11.88 -2.08 -4.42
N LEU A 70 -11.24 -3.24 -4.30
CA LEU A 70 -10.41 -3.82 -5.35
C LEU A 70 -11.25 -4.31 -6.53
N ALA A 71 -12.43 -4.90 -6.28
CA ALA A 71 -13.39 -5.26 -7.31
C ALA A 71 -13.90 -4.03 -8.08
N ASN A 72 -14.02 -2.88 -7.41
CA ASN A 72 -14.41 -1.61 -8.02
C ASN A 72 -13.20 -0.74 -8.39
N MET A 73 -11.99 -1.29 -8.43
CA MET A 73 -10.77 -0.52 -8.71
C MET A 73 -10.88 0.21 -10.04
N LEU A 74 -11.42 -0.43 -11.09
CA LEU A 74 -11.67 0.21 -12.39
C LEU A 74 -12.46 1.52 -12.27
N LEU A 75 -13.48 1.59 -11.41
CA LEU A 75 -14.30 2.78 -11.22
C LEU A 75 -13.49 3.96 -10.68
N PHE A 76 -12.49 3.71 -9.82
CA PHE A 76 -11.58 4.74 -9.32
C PHE A 76 -10.47 5.11 -10.32
N PHE A 77 -10.08 4.18 -11.19
CA PHE A 77 -9.06 4.42 -12.21
C PHE A 77 -9.60 5.21 -13.41
N ILE A 78 -10.85 5.01 -13.81
CA ILE A 78 -11.44 5.70 -14.96
C ILE A 78 -11.32 7.24 -14.86
N PRO A 79 -11.75 7.89 -13.76
CA PRO A 79 -11.59 9.34 -13.61
C PRO A 79 -10.13 9.80 -13.62
N GLY A 80 -9.24 9.02 -12.97
CA GLY A 80 -7.82 9.33 -12.93
C GLY A 80 -7.14 9.26 -14.29
N VAL A 81 -7.47 8.22 -15.09
CA VAL A 81 -6.93 8.05 -16.45
C VAL A 81 -7.49 9.11 -17.40
N LEU A 82 -8.78 9.43 -17.32
CA LEU A 82 -9.39 10.45 -18.17
C LEU A 82 -8.76 11.83 -17.94
N ALA A 83 -8.50 12.21 -16.68
CA ALA A 83 -7.81 13.46 -16.36
C ALA A 83 -6.41 13.54 -16.98
N ILE A 84 -5.71 12.41 -17.11
CA ILE A 84 -4.38 12.36 -17.75
C ILE A 84 -4.52 12.46 -19.28
N LEU A 85 -5.52 11.81 -19.87
CA LEU A 85 -5.74 11.79 -21.32
C LEU A 85 -6.18 13.14 -21.88
N GLU A 86 -6.87 13.98 -21.10
CA GLU A 86 -7.20 15.35 -21.52
C GLU A 86 -5.93 16.21 -21.74
N HIS A 87 -4.83 15.88 -21.06
CA HIS A 87 -3.54 16.51 -21.28
C HIS A 87 -2.77 15.80 -22.41
N GLN A 88 -3.13 16.11 -23.66
CA GLN A 88 -2.53 15.52 -24.88
C GLN A 88 -0.99 15.62 -24.95
N GLU A 89 -0.38 16.56 -24.23
CA GLU A 89 1.08 16.71 -24.12
C GLU A 89 1.76 15.46 -23.52
N PHE A 90 1.08 14.73 -22.64
CA PHE A 90 1.61 13.48 -22.05
C PHE A 90 1.52 12.27 -22.98
N ILE A 91 0.75 12.32 -24.07
CA ILE A 91 0.57 11.18 -24.99
C ILE A 91 1.64 11.20 -26.12
N GLY A 92 2.27 12.35 -26.38
CA GLY A 92 3.31 12.49 -27.40
C GLY A 92 4.70 12.02 -26.97
N LEU A 93 5.74 12.73 -27.43
CA LEU A 93 7.16 12.44 -27.13
C LEU A 93 7.48 12.42 -25.62
N LEU A 94 6.80 13.26 -24.83
CA LEU A 94 6.96 13.30 -23.38
C LEU A 94 6.49 12.00 -22.73
N GLY A 95 5.36 11.42 -23.19
CA GLY A 95 4.86 10.13 -22.72
C GLY A 95 5.83 8.99 -22.97
N LEU A 96 6.40 8.94 -24.18
CA LEU A 96 7.40 7.94 -24.53
C LEU A 96 8.66 8.07 -23.66
N LYS A 97 9.12 9.30 -23.41
CA LYS A 97 10.27 9.57 -22.53
C LYS A 97 9.99 9.13 -21.09
N ILE A 98 8.79 9.42 -20.56
CA ILE A 98 8.37 9.00 -19.22
C ILE A 98 8.30 7.47 -19.14
N LEU A 99 7.69 6.80 -20.12
CA LEU A 99 7.59 5.35 -20.16
C LEU A 99 8.97 4.69 -20.18
N PHE A 100 9.90 5.22 -20.96
CA PHE A 100 11.27 4.73 -21.00
C PHE A 100 11.97 4.87 -19.64
N ILE A 101 11.83 6.02 -18.97
CA ILE A 101 12.40 6.26 -17.63
C ILE A 101 11.78 5.32 -16.58
N ILE A 102 10.46 5.10 -16.63
CA ILE A 102 9.76 4.19 -15.70
C ILE A 102 10.26 2.75 -15.90
N LEU A 103 10.38 2.27 -17.13
CA LEU A 103 10.89 0.93 -17.41
C LEU A 103 12.34 0.78 -16.93
N LEU A 104 13.20 1.73 -17.29
CA LEU A 104 14.60 1.68 -16.92
C LEU A 104 14.80 1.72 -15.41
N SER A 105 14.08 2.60 -14.70
CA SER A 105 14.12 2.68 -13.24
C SER A 105 13.58 1.41 -12.58
N THR A 106 12.48 0.84 -13.09
CA THR A 106 11.92 -0.41 -12.56
C THR A 106 12.89 -1.57 -12.71
N ILE A 107 13.50 -1.74 -13.88
CA ILE A 107 14.51 -2.78 -14.14
C ILE A 107 15.71 -2.56 -13.21
N THR A 108 16.19 -1.32 -13.09
CA THR A 108 17.32 -0.98 -12.23
C THR A 108 17.02 -1.30 -10.76
N VAL A 109 15.83 -0.93 -10.25
CA VAL A 109 15.41 -1.23 -8.88
C VAL A 109 15.32 -2.73 -8.65
N MET A 110 14.76 -3.50 -9.60
CA MET A 110 14.71 -4.96 -9.52
C MET A 110 16.10 -5.59 -9.49
N LEU A 111 17.02 -5.14 -10.36
CA LEU A 111 18.40 -5.62 -10.41
C LEU A 111 19.16 -5.31 -9.12
N VAL A 112 19.07 -4.07 -8.63
CA VAL A 112 19.72 -3.67 -7.37
C VAL A 112 19.17 -4.50 -6.21
N THR A 113 17.84 -4.71 -6.14
CA THR A 113 17.24 -5.54 -5.10
C THR A 113 17.74 -6.98 -5.18
N ALA A 114 17.79 -7.58 -6.38
CA ALA A 114 18.32 -8.92 -6.60
C ALA A 114 19.79 -9.03 -6.16
N LEU A 115 20.65 -8.09 -6.58
CA LEU A 115 22.07 -8.07 -6.20
C LEU A 115 22.27 -7.89 -4.69
N VAL A 116 21.50 -7.01 -4.05
CA VAL A 116 21.55 -6.80 -2.60
C VAL A 116 21.14 -8.07 -1.85
N VAL A 117 20.10 -8.75 -2.31
CA VAL A 117 19.65 -10.01 -1.72
C VAL A 117 20.69 -11.12 -1.93
N ASP A 118 21.25 -11.26 -3.13
CA ASP A 118 22.30 -12.25 -3.42
C ASP A 118 23.57 -12.00 -2.59
N TYR A 119 23.94 -10.73 -2.43
CA TYR A 119 25.06 -10.34 -1.59
C TYR A 119 24.78 -10.68 -0.12
N CYS A 120 23.62 -10.28 0.40
CA CYS A 120 23.21 -10.58 1.77
C CYS A 120 23.16 -12.10 2.03
N TYR A 121 22.70 -12.88 1.06
CA TYR A 121 22.65 -14.33 1.14
C TYR A 121 24.05 -14.95 1.18
N ARG A 122 24.96 -14.51 0.29
CA ARG A 122 26.38 -14.94 0.30
C ARG A 122 27.12 -14.59 1.59
N TRP A 123 26.80 -13.45 2.19
CA TRP A 123 27.36 -13.03 3.48
C TRP A 123 26.85 -13.91 4.62
N ARG A 124 25.56 -14.26 4.60
CA ARG A 124 24.94 -15.12 5.61
C ARG A 124 25.43 -16.58 5.54
N THR A 125 25.64 -17.12 4.34
CA THR A 125 26.15 -18.48 4.16
C THR A 125 27.61 -18.61 4.60
N HIS A 126 28.40 -17.54 4.52
CA HIS A 126 29.76 -17.51 5.10
C HIS A 126 29.76 -17.57 6.63
N HIS A 127 28.82 -16.91 7.30
CA HIS A 127 28.72 -16.93 8.77
C HIS A 127 28.02 -18.18 9.34
N ALA A 128 27.22 -18.90 8.54
CA ALA A 128 26.58 -20.13 8.97
C ALA A 128 27.55 -21.32 9.15
N LYS A 129 28.76 -21.28 8.56
CA LYS A 129 29.77 -22.34 8.72
C LYS A 129 30.59 -22.24 10.01
N GLN A 130 30.48 -21.14 10.77
CA GLN A 130 31.36 -20.86 11.91
C GLN A 130 30.74 -21.21 13.28
N HIS A 131 29.46 -21.61 13.32
CA HIS A 131 28.75 -22.01 14.54
C HIS A 131 28.65 -23.54 14.74
N SER A 132 29.36 -24.33 13.93
CA SER A 132 29.36 -25.81 14.00
C SER A 132 30.74 -26.42 14.25
N LEU A 133 31.66 -25.69 14.89
CA LEU A 133 32.92 -26.22 15.42
C LEU A 133 32.96 -26.05 16.93
#